data_AF-A0A7V9UVE4-F1
#
_entry.id   AF-A0A7V9UVE4-F1
#
_cell.length_a   1.000
_cell.length_b   1.000
_cell.length_c   1.000
_cell.angle_alpha   90.00
_cell.angle_beta   90.00
_cell.angle_gamma   90.00
#
_symmetry.space_group_name_H-M   'P 1'
#
loop_
_entity.id
_entity.type
_entity.pdbx_description
1 polymer ?
#
loop_
_entity_poly.entity_id
_entity_poly.type
_entity_poly.pdbx_seq_one_letter_code
_entity_poly.pdbx_strand_id
1 'polypeptide(L)'
;MRKNNTVNNFRLILLAFIVGVFVFGNVAEAQTKRPKKKPTKQMTKQMNDKIEYAPDADLFKEMQAQVTIVESKKDWKQFNRQSPTINKSGSRSAYIAQFGIEEDKEAMIDVIVVYEKSSDKFYEIRGFDFPRPFDELKWTSDDVLEFEQWVNPHNGGRYAINLRTGKIVAAGYLRNN
;
A
#
# COMPACT_ATOMS: atom_id res chain seq x y z
N MET A 1 3.99 -1.32 60.24
CA MET A 1 5.40 -1.04 60.62
C MET A 1 6.26 -2.28 60.38
N ARG A 2 7.11 -2.25 59.34
CA ARG A 2 8.50 -2.78 59.29
C ARG A 2 8.92 -2.82 57.83
N LYS A 3 9.79 -1.87 57.48
CA LYS A 3 10.56 -1.81 56.24
C LYS A 3 11.61 -2.92 56.30
N ASN A 4 11.78 -3.70 55.23
CA ASN A 4 13.02 -4.42 55.00
C ASN A 4 13.57 -4.03 53.63
N ASN A 5 14.76 -3.45 53.71
CA ASN A 5 15.63 -3.09 52.61
C ASN A 5 16.18 -4.35 51.94
N THR A 6 16.29 -4.34 50.61
CA THR A 6 17.32 -5.10 49.93
C THR A 6 17.89 -4.22 48.82
N VAL A 7 19.05 -3.65 49.13
CA VAL A 7 19.95 -3.00 48.19
C VAL A 7 20.82 -4.11 47.60
N ASN A 8 20.88 -4.22 46.28
CA ASN A 8 21.94 -4.98 45.62
C ASN A 8 22.39 -4.27 44.34
N ASN A 9 23.45 -3.48 44.52
CA ASN A 9 24.62 -3.33 43.66
C ASN A 9 24.52 -3.99 42.28
N PHE A 10 24.34 -3.19 41.23
CA PHE A 10 24.84 -3.54 39.91
C PHE A 10 25.88 -2.53 39.45
N ARG A 11 27.01 -3.10 39.03
CA ARG A 11 28.29 -2.45 38.85
C ARG A 11 28.33 -1.57 37.62
N LEU A 12 28.98 -0.42 37.81
CA LEU A 12 29.62 0.42 36.83
C LEU A 12 30.50 -0.44 35.88
N ILE A 13 30.26 -0.40 34.58
CA ILE A 13 31.25 -0.77 33.56
C ILE A 13 31.49 0.46 32.70
N LEU A 14 32.74 0.91 32.77
CA LEU A 14 33.37 2.00 32.05
C LEU A 14 34.05 1.42 30.79
N LEU A 15 34.18 2.27 29.75
CA LEU A 15 35.05 2.14 28.56
C LEU A 15 34.55 1.18 27.45
N ALA A 16 34.65 1.51 26.15
CA ALA A 16 35.57 2.43 25.48
C ALA A 16 34.92 3.13 24.27
N PHE A 17 35.27 4.40 24.08
CA PHE A 17 35.14 5.12 22.83
C PHE A 17 36.14 4.54 21.81
N ILE A 18 35.64 3.96 20.72
CA ILE A 18 36.45 3.73 19.52
C ILE A 18 36.16 4.89 18.56
N VAL A 19 37.10 5.82 18.51
CA VAL A 19 37.22 6.82 17.44
C VAL A 19 37.75 6.09 16.20
N GLY A 20 36.85 5.76 15.28
CA GLY A 20 37.20 5.32 13.94
C GLY A 20 37.16 6.51 12.99
N VAL A 21 38.31 7.16 12.77
CA VAL A 21 38.51 8.09 11.66
C VAL A 21 38.55 7.28 10.37
N PHE A 22 37.46 7.29 9.60
CA PHE A 22 37.47 6.83 8.22
C PHE A 22 37.68 8.04 7.30
N VAL A 23 38.93 8.22 6.88
CA VAL A 23 39.27 8.97 5.66
C VAL A 23 38.98 8.04 4.50
N PHE A 24 37.92 8.31 3.75
CA PHE A 24 37.77 7.79 2.39
C PHE A 24 37.71 8.97 1.44
N GLY A 25 38.58 8.88 0.43
CA GLY A 25 38.87 9.92 -0.53
C GLY A 25 37.71 10.26 -1.44
N ASN A 26 37.87 11.41 -2.07
CA ASN A 26 37.11 11.88 -3.22
C ASN A 26 36.90 10.74 -4.24
N VAL A 27 35.68 10.20 -4.29
CA VAL A 27 35.20 9.41 -5.42
C VAL A 27 34.49 10.38 -6.34
N ALA A 28 35.12 10.65 -7.48
CA ALA A 28 34.55 11.42 -8.56
C ALA A 28 33.18 10.85 -8.98
N GLU A 29 32.21 11.74 -9.17
CA GLU A 29 30.89 11.45 -9.70
C GLU A 29 30.98 10.79 -11.08
N ALA A 30 30.79 9.47 -11.13
CA ALA A 30 30.33 8.80 -12.33
C ALA A 30 28.79 8.82 -12.32
N GLN A 31 28.20 9.83 -12.95
CA GLN A 31 26.76 9.83 -13.28
C GLN A 31 26.47 8.72 -14.30
N THR A 32 26.30 7.48 -13.84
CA THR A 32 25.71 6.43 -14.67
C THR A 32 24.23 6.75 -14.85
N LYS A 33 23.87 7.23 -16.04
CA LYS A 33 22.49 7.41 -16.50
C LYS A 33 21.69 6.14 -16.16
N ARG A 34 20.80 6.22 -15.17
CA ARG A 34 19.83 5.15 -14.89
C ARG A 34 19.00 4.95 -16.16
N PRO A 35 18.88 3.72 -16.69
CA PRO A 35 17.98 3.47 -17.80
C PRO A 35 16.56 3.78 -17.33
N LYS A 36 15.90 4.75 -17.99
CA LYS A 36 14.45 4.96 -17.87
C LYS A 36 13.77 3.66 -18.31
N LYS A 37 13.45 2.77 -17.37
CA LYS A 37 12.55 1.65 -17.64
C LYS A 37 11.21 2.25 -18.04
N LYS A 38 10.91 2.21 -19.35
CA LYS A 38 9.58 2.51 -19.85
C LYS A 38 8.61 1.54 -19.15
N PRO A 39 7.49 2.03 -18.59
CA PRO A 39 6.47 1.15 -18.05
C PRO A 39 6.06 0.14 -19.13
N THR A 40 6.05 -1.13 -18.74
CA THR A 40 5.94 -2.29 -19.61
C THR A 40 4.65 -2.22 -20.43
N LYS A 41 4.77 -2.02 -21.76
CA LYS A 41 3.66 -1.93 -22.73
C LYS A 41 2.62 -3.07 -22.66
N GLN A 42 2.96 -4.21 -22.04
CA GLN A 42 2.06 -5.36 -21.89
C GLN A 42 0.99 -5.16 -20.81
N MET A 43 1.31 -4.50 -19.68
CA MET A 43 0.30 -4.26 -18.63
C MET A 43 -0.75 -3.24 -19.08
N THR A 44 -0.34 -2.25 -19.87
CA THR A 44 -1.25 -1.25 -20.46
C THR A 44 -2.28 -1.90 -21.39
N LYS A 45 -1.93 -3.00 -22.07
CA LYS A 45 -2.82 -3.64 -23.04
C LYS A 45 -3.98 -4.41 -22.40
N GLN A 46 -3.82 -4.95 -21.19
CA GLN A 46 -4.89 -5.70 -20.49
C GLN A 46 -5.90 -4.80 -19.75
N MET A 47 -5.52 -3.55 -19.46
CA MET A 47 -6.40 -2.60 -18.78
C MET A 47 -7.38 -1.88 -19.75
N ASN A 48 -7.12 -1.96 -21.06
CA ASN A 48 -7.61 -1.00 -22.05
C ASN A 48 -9.05 -1.19 -22.55
N ASP A 49 -9.74 -2.30 -22.29
CA ASP A 49 -11.06 -2.53 -22.92
C ASP A 49 -12.20 -1.69 -22.29
N LYS A 50 -11.96 -1.03 -21.15
CA LYS A 50 -12.96 -0.17 -20.45
C LYS A 50 -12.43 1.21 -20.02
N ILE A 51 -11.17 1.53 -20.31
CA ILE A 51 -10.60 2.84 -19.96
C ILE A 51 -10.87 3.80 -21.11
N GLU A 52 -11.69 4.82 -20.87
CA GLU A 52 -11.99 5.84 -21.87
C GLU A 52 -10.88 6.90 -21.93
N TYR A 53 -10.23 7.18 -20.79
CA TYR A 53 -9.18 8.19 -20.69
C TYR A 53 -8.06 7.75 -19.73
N ALA A 54 -6.81 7.90 -20.17
CA ALA A 54 -5.64 7.74 -19.31
C ALA A 54 -5.28 9.11 -18.68
N PRO A 55 -5.02 9.19 -17.36
CA PRO A 55 -4.60 10.44 -16.74
C PRO A 55 -3.32 10.95 -17.38
N ASP A 56 -3.18 12.27 -17.44
CA ASP A 56 -1.91 12.87 -17.84
C ASP A 56 -0.80 12.54 -16.83
N ALA A 57 0.45 12.80 -17.22
CA ALA A 57 1.62 12.40 -16.45
C ALA A 57 1.71 13.08 -15.07
N ASP A 58 1.20 14.31 -14.94
CA ASP A 58 1.27 15.08 -13.71
C ASP A 58 0.22 14.58 -12.72
N LEU A 59 -1.03 14.41 -13.17
CA LEU A 59 -2.09 13.80 -12.38
C LEU A 59 -1.71 12.39 -11.91
N PHE A 60 -1.15 11.57 -12.80
CA PHE A 60 -0.70 10.22 -12.44
C PHE A 60 0.39 10.23 -11.36
N LYS A 61 1.28 11.22 -11.40
CA LYS A 61 2.34 11.40 -10.40
C LYS A 61 1.77 11.85 -9.06
N GLU A 62 0.76 12.72 -9.05
CA GLU A 62 0.05 13.13 -7.84
C GLU A 62 -0.66 11.94 -7.19
N MET A 63 -1.39 11.14 -7.97
CA MET A 63 -2.05 9.92 -7.48
C MET A 63 -1.04 8.94 -6.86
N GLN A 64 0.14 8.77 -7.47
CA GLN A 64 1.20 7.95 -6.89
C GLN A 64 1.73 8.49 -5.56
N ALA A 65 1.72 9.81 -5.36
CA ALA A 65 2.23 10.43 -4.13
C ALA A 65 1.26 10.30 -2.95
N GLN A 66 -0.04 10.15 -3.23
CA GLN A 66 -1.08 10.02 -2.20
C GLN A 66 -1.21 8.58 -1.69
N VAL A 67 -1.04 7.59 -2.57
CA VAL A 67 -1.27 6.19 -2.21
C VAL A 67 -0.18 5.64 -1.30
N THR A 68 -0.61 5.06 -0.18
CA THR A 68 0.27 4.43 0.80
C THR A 68 -0.26 3.08 1.22
N ILE A 69 0.65 2.17 1.56
CA ILE A 69 0.33 0.86 2.13
C ILE A 69 0.81 0.86 3.56
N VAL A 70 -0.10 0.66 4.50
CA VAL A 70 0.20 0.71 5.93
C VAL A 70 -0.19 -0.59 6.62
N GLU A 71 0.69 -1.11 7.47
CA GLU A 71 0.36 -2.25 8.31
C GLU A 71 -0.77 -1.90 9.26
N SER A 72 -1.77 -2.78 9.32
CA SER A 72 -2.93 -2.64 10.18
C SER A 72 -2.87 -3.64 11.32
N LYS A 73 -3.20 -3.17 12.52
CA LYS A 73 -3.35 -4.02 13.72
C LYS A 73 -4.75 -4.62 13.84
N LYS A 74 -5.69 -4.20 13.00
CA LYS A 74 -7.07 -4.70 13.03
C LYS A 74 -7.12 -6.08 12.37
N ASP A 75 -7.87 -7.00 12.97
CA ASP A 75 -8.24 -8.23 12.28
C ASP A 75 -9.39 -7.90 11.32
N TRP A 76 -9.06 -7.81 10.04
CA TRP A 76 -10.01 -7.41 9.01
C TRP A 76 -10.91 -8.56 8.54
N LYS A 77 -10.68 -9.80 8.99
CA LYS A 77 -11.50 -10.97 8.59
C LYS A 77 -12.97 -10.79 8.94
N GLN A 78 -13.27 -10.08 10.03
CA GLN A 78 -14.64 -9.86 10.52
C GLN A 78 -15.39 -8.72 9.80
N PHE A 79 -14.71 -7.89 9.01
CA PHE A 79 -15.27 -6.69 8.37
C PHE A 79 -15.46 -6.83 6.86
N ASN A 80 -15.32 -8.05 6.36
CA ASN A 80 -15.24 -8.31 4.93
C ASN A 80 -16.62 -8.31 4.27
N ARG A 81 -16.81 -7.49 3.22
CA ARG A 81 -18.07 -7.40 2.47
C ARG A 81 -18.20 -8.48 1.41
N GLN A 82 -17.08 -9.04 0.93
CA GLN A 82 -17.04 -9.93 -0.23
C GLN A 82 -16.09 -11.12 -0.02
N SER A 83 -16.15 -12.17 -0.85
CA SER A 83 -15.13 -13.21 -0.75
C SER A 83 -13.74 -12.62 -1.09
N PRO A 84 -12.68 -13.01 -0.36
CA PRO A 84 -11.35 -12.49 -0.66
C PRO A 84 -10.89 -12.97 -2.03
N THR A 85 -10.26 -12.07 -2.79
CA THR A 85 -9.55 -12.42 -4.02
C THR A 85 -8.11 -12.80 -3.70
N ILE A 86 -7.68 -13.94 -4.22
CA ILE A 86 -6.39 -14.56 -3.86
C ILE A 86 -5.42 -14.38 -5.04
N ASN A 87 -4.17 -14.01 -4.74
CA ASN A 87 -3.15 -13.89 -5.78
C ASN A 87 -2.75 -15.27 -6.34
N LYS A 88 -2.00 -15.28 -7.46
CA LYS A 88 -1.69 -16.51 -8.20
C LYS A 88 -0.99 -17.57 -7.35
N SER A 89 -0.07 -17.17 -6.47
CA SER A 89 0.68 -18.03 -5.57
C SER A 89 -0.06 -18.44 -4.30
N GLY A 90 -1.22 -17.83 -4.00
CA GLY A 90 -1.93 -18.03 -2.72
C GLY A 90 -1.20 -17.47 -1.50
N SER A 91 -0.22 -16.59 -1.73
CA SER A 91 0.56 -15.94 -0.66
C SER A 91 -0.13 -14.71 -0.09
N ARG A 92 -1.04 -14.09 -0.85
CA ARG A 92 -1.80 -12.91 -0.45
C ARG A 92 -3.27 -13.02 -0.83
N SER A 93 -4.10 -12.40 0.01
CA SER A 93 -5.53 -12.23 -0.23
C SER A 93 -5.89 -10.76 -0.12
N ALA A 94 -6.77 -10.25 -0.97
CA ALA A 94 -7.27 -8.88 -0.88
C ALA A 94 -8.80 -8.88 -0.72
N TYR A 95 -9.32 -7.88 -0.01
CA TYR A 95 -10.75 -7.74 0.27
C TYR A 95 -11.12 -6.26 0.43
N ILE A 96 -12.39 -5.98 0.15
CA ILE A 96 -13.03 -4.71 0.50
C ILE A 96 -13.67 -4.91 1.86
N ALA A 97 -13.14 -4.21 2.86
CA ALA A 97 -13.70 -4.18 4.20
C ALA A 97 -14.50 -2.89 4.39
N GLN A 98 -15.60 -2.97 5.14
CA GLN A 98 -16.31 -1.79 5.62
C GLN A 98 -16.00 -1.52 7.07
N PHE A 99 -15.71 -0.25 7.38
CA PHE A 99 -15.55 0.17 8.76
C PHE A 99 -16.30 1.47 9.02
N GLY A 100 -16.89 1.55 10.22
CA GLY A 100 -17.55 2.77 10.69
C GLY A 100 -16.51 3.81 11.08
N ILE A 101 -16.80 5.08 10.78
CA ILE A 101 -16.00 6.21 11.24
C ILE A 101 -16.35 6.45 12.72
N GLU A 102 -15.35 6.71 13.58
CA GLU A 102 -15.60 6.88 15.03
C GLU A 102 -16.55 8.06 15.34
N GLU A 103 -16.49 9.11 14.52
CA GLU A 103 -17.27 10.33 14.63
C GLU A 103 -18.71 10.16 14.15
N ASP A 104 -18.95 9.22 13.25
CA ASP A 104 -20.27 8.89 12.71
C ASP A 104 -20.38 7.39 12.51
N LYS A 105 -20.99 6.72 13.48
CA LYS A 105 -21.16 5.26 13.49
C LYS A 105 -22.09 4.76 12.38
N GLU A 106 -22.86 5.65 11.75
CA GLU A 106 -23.71 5.33 10.60
C GLU A 106 -22.94 5.49 9.27
N ALA A 107 -21.88 6.31 9.26
CA ALA A 107 -20.98 6.43 8.12
C ALA A 107 -20.04 5.23 8.03
N MET A 108 -20.32 4.34 7.08
CA MET A 108 -19.43 3.24 6.70
C MET A 108 -18.57 3.67 5.52
N ILE A 109 -17.26 3.39 5.59
CA ILE A 109 -16.35 3.58 4.47
C ILE A 109 -15.68 2.28 4.07
N ASP A 110 -15.53 2.10 2.76
CA ASP A 110 -14.85 0.96 2.18
C ASP A 110 -13.33 1.18 2.26
N VAL A 111 -12.60 0.11 2.56
CA VAL A 111 -11.13 0.06 2.56
C VAL A 111 -10.66 -1.18 1.84
N ILE A 112 -9.63 -1.03 1.02
CA ILE A 112 -8.93 -2.17 0.45
C ILE A 112 -7.89 -2.64 1.45
N VAL A 113 -8.00 -3.92 1.82
CA VAL A 113 -7.09 -4.56 2.75
C VAL A 113 -6.46 -5.79 2.10
N VAL A 114 -5.18 -5.99 2.37
CA VAL A 114 -4.40 -7.15 1.92
C VAL A 114 -3.93 -7.95 3.12
N TYR A 115 -4.21 -9.24 3.11
CA TYR A 115 -3.61 -10.23 4.01
C TYR A 115 -2.36 -10.81 3.37
N GLU A 116 -1.26 -10.85 4.11
CA GLU A 116 -0.04 -11.56 3.74
C GLU A 116 0.14 -12.79 4.63
N LYS A 117 0.06 -13.97 4.02
CA LYS A 117 0.01 -15.25 4.73
C LYS A 117 1.32 -15.59 5.43
N SER A 118 2.47 -15.24 4.86
CA SER A 118 3.78 -15.59 5.41
C SER A 118 4.09 -14.87 6.71
N SER A 119 3.63 -13.63 6.85
CA SER A 119 3.83 -12.81 8.04
C SER A 119 2.62 -12.80 8.97
N ASP A 120 1.49 -13.35 8.54
CA ASP A 120 0.19 -13.25 9.20
C ASP A 120 -0.21 -11.80 9.51
N LYS A 121 -0.06 -10.91 8.52
CA LYS A 121 -0.28 -9.47 8.66
C LYS A 121 -1.33 -8.93 7.71
N PHE A 122 -1.97 -7.85 8.16
CA PHE A 122 -2.90 -7.06 7.36
C PHE A 122 -2.28 -5.74 6.95
N TYR A 123 -2.56 -5.30 5.74
CA TYR A 123 -2.14 -4.02 5.21
C TYR A 123 -3.32 -3.29 4.59
N GLU A 124 -3.49 -2.02 4.91
CA GLU A 124 -4.49 -1.15 4.30
C GLU A 124 -3.87 -0.36 3.14
N ILE A 125 -4.61 -0.23 2.05
CA ILE A 125 -4.26 0.68 0.96
C ILE A 125 -5.03 1.98 1.18
N ARG A 126 -4.31 3.06 1.41
CA ARG A 126 -4.85 4.41 1.71
C ARG A 126 -4.45 5.40 0.63
N GLY A 127 -5.01 6.61 0.69
CA GLY A 127 -4.69 7.70 -0.25
C GLY A 127 -5.71 7.88 -1.38
N PHE A 128 -6.95 7.44 -1.16
CA PHE A 128 -8.07 7.69 -2.05
C PHE A 128 -9.04 8.62 -1.33
N ASP A 129 -9.14 9.87 -1.77
CA ASP A 129 -9.79 10.96 -1.02
C ASP A 129 -11.33 10.91 -1.03
N PHE A 130 -11.93 9.94 -1.71
CA PHE A 130 -13.38 9.86 -1.86
C PHE A 130 -13.97 8.72 -1.02
N PRO A 131 -14.97 8.99 -0.13
CA PRO A 131 -15.70 7.97 0.63
C PRO A 131 -16.68 7.26 -0.30
N ARG A 132 -16.11 6.55 -1.26
CA ARG A 132 -16.80 5.96 -2.39
C ARG A 132 -16.46 4.49 -2.45
N PRO A 133 -17.43 3.65 -2.86
CA PRO A 133 -17.26 2.23 -2.79
C PRO A 133 -16.15 1.76 -3.74
N PHE A 134 -15.38 0.81 -3.26
CA PHE A 134 -14.47 0.06 -4.10
C PHE A 134 -15.20 -1.13 -4.73
N ASP A 135 -14.73 -1.59 -5.88
CA ASP A 135 -15.24 -2.80 -6.52
C ASP A 135 -14.17 -3.51 -7.37
N GLU A 136 -14.52 -4.68 -7.92
CA GLU A 136 -13.76 -5.38 -8.95
C GLU A 136 -12.29 -5.68 -8.57
N LEU A 137 -12.05 -6.06 -7.31
CA LEU A 137 -10.70 -6.45 -6.87
C LEU A 137 -10.24 -7.72 -7.60
N LYS A 138 -9.10 -7.60 -8.29
CA LYS A 138 -8.48 -8.72 -8.98
C LYS A 138 -6.95 -8.63 -8.97
N TRP A 139 -6.31 -9.78 -8.91
CA TRP A 139 -4.86 -9.86 -9.05
C TRP A 139 -4.47 -10.03 -10.52
N THR A 140 -3.62 -9.14 -11.03
CA THR A 140 -3.01 -9.30 -12.37
C THR A 140 -1.66 -10.02 -12.29
N SER A 141 -1.04 -10.04 -11.10
CA SER A 141 0.15 -10.83 -10.77
C SER A 141 0.22 -11.05 -9.25
N ASP A 142 1.27 -11.70 -8.74
CA ASP A 142 1.44 -11.91 -7.29
C ASP A 142 1.62 -10.61 -6.47
N ASP A 143 2.07 -9.54 -7.13
CA ASP A 143 2.35 -8.25 -6.49
C ASP A 143 1.45 -7.13 -6.98
N VAL A 144 0.60 -7.35 -7.99
CA VAL A 144 -0.22 -6.28 -8.58
C VAL A 144 -1.69 -6.57 -8.40
N LEU A 145 -2.33 -5.71 -7.62
CA LEU A 145 -3.76 -5.70 -7.36
C LEU A 145 -4.40 -4.60 -8.19
N GLU A 146 -5.44 -4.94 -8.93
CA GLU A 146 -6.30 -4.01 -9.67
C GLU A 146 -7.66 -3.91 -8.97
N PHE A 147 -8.26 -2.73 -8.99
CA PHE A 147 -9.55 -2.44 -8.38
C PHE A 147 -10.16 -1.18 -9.01
N GLU A 148 -11.45 -0.99 -8.76
CA GLU A 148 -12.22 0.17 -9.17
C GLU A 148 -12.68 0.97 -7.96
N GLN A 149 -12.81 2.29 -8.14
CA GLN A 149 -13.42 3.19 -7.18
C GLN A 149 -14.45 4.05 -7.90
N TRP A 150 -15.71 3.95 -7.51
CA TRP A 150 -16.82 4.61 -8.20
C TRP A 150 -17.09 6.00 -7.65
N VAL A 151 -16.92 7.05 -8.44
CA VAL A 151 -17.31 8.42 -8.05
C VAL A 151 -18.83 8.57 -8.06
N ASN A 152 -19.51 7.92 -9.00
CA ASN A 152 -20.95 7.75 -9.11
C ASN A 152 -21.26 6.48 -9.95
N PRO A 153 -22.52 6.06 -10.12
CA PRO A 153 -22.84 4.83 -10.88
C PRO A 153 -22.36 4.81 -12.35
N HIS A 154 -22.05 5.98 -12.91
CA HIS A 154 -21.63 6.15 -14.30
C HIS A 154 -20.13 6.38 -14.44
N ASN A 155 -19.45 6.83 -13.39
CA ASN A 155 -18.09 7.33 -13.45
C ASN A 155 -17.24 6.77 -12.31
N GLY A 156 -16.03 6.35 -12.62
CA GLY A 156 -15.09 5.85 -11.62
C GLY A 156 -13.64 5.93 -12.07
N GLY A 157 -12.75 5.49 -11.20
CA GLY A 157 -11.35 5.25 -11.52
C GLY A 157 -11.05 3.76 -11.44
N ARG A 158 -10.24 3.26 -12.36
CA ARG A 158 -9.63 1.94 -12.28
C ARG A 158 -8.16 2.11 -11.97
N TYR A 159 -7.65 1.35 -11.02
CA TYR A 159 -6.30 1.48 -10.50
C TYR A 159 -5.63 0.11 -10.47
N ALA A 160 -4.34 0.08 -10.74
CA ALA A 160 -3.49 -1.07 -10.48
C ALA A 160 -2.32 -0.63 -9.59
N ILE A 161 -2.16 -1.26 -8.44
CA ILE A 161 -1.09 -0.97 -7.47
C ILE A 161 -0.13 -2.16 -7.38
N ASN A 162 1.17 -1.87 -7.40
CA ASN A 162 2.19 -2.86 -7.09
C ASN A 162 2.54 -2.81 -5.60
N LEU A 163 2.13 -3.83 -4.86
CA LEU A 163 2.25 -3.90 -3.40
C LEU A 163 3.70 -3.98 -2.90
N ARG A 164 4.61 -4.52 -3.71
CA ARG A 164 6.04 -4.56 -3.37
C ARG A 164 6.65 -3.16 -3.37
N THR A 165 6.22 -2.32 -4.30
CA THR A 165 6.75 -0.95 -4.45
C THR A 165 5.90 0.11 -3.76
N GLY A 166 4.66 -0.23 -3.40
CA GLY A 166 3.66 0.72 -2.88
C GLY A 166 3.17 1.74 -3.90
N LYS A 167 3.36 1.49 -5.20
CA LYS A 167 3.07 2.48 -6.26
C LYS A 167 1.95 2.06 -7.19
N ILE A 168 1.14 3.03 -7.60
CA ILE A 168 0.22 2.86 -8.73
C ILE A 168 1.04 2.62 -10.00
N VAL A 169 0.83 1.50 -10.66
CA VAL A 169 1.48 1.13 -11.93
C VAL A 169 0.61 1.43 -13.14
N ALA A 170 -0.70 1.57 -12.96
CA ALA A 170 -1.62 2.05 -13.98
C ALA A 170 -2.88 2.66 -13.33
N ALA A 171 -3.45 3.66 -13.99
CA ALA A 171 -4.73 4.25 -13.62
C ALA A 171 -5.47 4.67 -14.90
N GLY A 172 -6.80 4.69 -14.84
CA GLY A 172 -7.64 5.11 -15.95
C GLY A 172 -9.04 5.50 -15.49
N TYR A 173 -9.70 6.34 -16.28
CA TYR A 173 -11.08 6.72 -16.05
C TYR A 173 -12.03 5.65 -16.57
N LEU A 174 -13.03 5.32 -15.77
CA LEU A 174 -14.15 4.46 -16.13
C LEU A 174 -15.36 5.34 -16.41
N ARG A 175 -16.00 5.11 -17.56
CA ARG A 175 -17.31 5.65 -17.89
C ARG A 175 -18.20 4.52 -18.36
N ASN A 176 -19.32 4.32 -17.68
CA ASN A 176 -20.38 3.45 -18.16
C ASN A 176 -21.26 4.28 -19.10
N ASN A 177 -21.28 3.90 -20.38
CA ASN A 177 -22.22 4.42 -21.37
C ASN A 177 -23.63 3.87 -21.16
#